data_AF-A0A1S1J432-F1
#
_entry.id   AF-A0A1S1J432-F1
#
_cell.length_a   1.000
_cell.length_b   1.000
_cell.length_c   1.000
_cell.angle_alpha   90.00
_cell.angle_beta   90.00
_cell.angle_gamma   90.00
#
_symmetry.space_group_name_H-M   'P 1'
#
loop_
_entity.id
_entity.type
_entity.pdbx_description
1 polymer ?
#
loop_
_entity_poly.entity_id
_entity_poly.type
_entity_poly.pdbx_seq_one_letter_code
_entity_poly.pdbx_strand_id
1 'polypeptide(L)'
;MNSKITPLKTNLFASAFTLLTLLTGCSSEEERWTDVKEAPITEIVTGLDAKRIISFRVTNPGTTQAIHSAVNNLKKTITVYLPSYYEYQYLEAAISLPANTTISPAAKELIPVFSKTPVTYTTKAADGTTAVYTVNVVIQQPKLVVNEVSSPTETFSISTDSPLTVKGQNFLPSYEVTKVFVVDAQGNKKWQMKQYNEGLDIGSFYVMYVFADAANTTIPLQPDTDYWLMMESYNLSTTMKYPFRITN
;
A
#
# COMPACT_ATOMS: atom_id res chain seq x y z
N MET A 1 -35.93 -15.09 44.17
CA MET A 1 -35.43 -14.44 45.40
C MET A 1 -35.57 -12.94 45.20
N ASN A 2 -36.69 -12.37 45.68
CA ASN A 2 -36.98 -10.93 45.63
C ASN A 2 -36.83 -10.39 47.04
N SER A 3 -35.80 -9.60 47.30
CA SER A 3 -35.62 -8.96 48.61
C SER A 3 -35.98 -7.49 48.50
N LYS A 4 -37.21 -7.17 48.92
CA LYS A 4 -37.60 -5.83 49.37
C LYS A 4 -37.13 -5.67 50.81
N ILE A 5 -36.47 -4.56 51.15
CA ILE A 5 -36.28 -4.14 52.54
C ILE A 5 -36.74 -2.68 52.67
N THR A 6 -37.72 -2.52 53.53
CA THR A 6 -38.43 -1.29 53.92
C THR A 6 -37.63 -0.54 54.99
N PRO A 7 -37.64 0.81 55.03
CA PRO A 7 -36.80 1.59 55.96
C PRO A 7 -37.43 1.73 57.35
N LEU A 8 -36.58 1.72 58.39
CA LEU A 8 -36.97 1.97 59.78
C LEU A 8 -36.55 3.38 60.22
N LYS A 9 -37.53 4.10 60.77
CA LYS A 9 -37.45 5.34 61.57
C LYS A 9 -36.60 5.07 62.84
N THR A 10 -35.98 5.99 63.60
CA THR A 10 -36.40 7.32 64.06
C THR A 10 -35.26 7.93 64.90
N ASN A 11 -35.09 9.26 64.82
CA ASN A 11 -34.63 10.27 65.81
C ASN A 11 -33.85 9.86 67.07
N LEU A 12 -32.82 10.65 67.43
CA LEU A 12 -32.62 11.15 68.80
C LEU A 12 -31.56 12.31 68.87
N PHE A 13 -31.99 13.43 69.49
CA PHE A 13 -31.27 14.43 70.33
C PHE A 13 -30.33 15.52 69.77
N ALA A 14 -30.90 16.73 69.69
CA ALA A 14 -30.57 17.99 70.40
C ALA A 14 -29.13 18.33 70.84
N SER A 15 -28.64 19.52 70.40
CA SER A 15 -28.06 20.63 71.21
C SER A 15 -27.56 21.73 70.24
N ALA A 16 -28.22 22.89 70.11
CA ALA A 16 -28.00 24.16 70.83
C ALA A 16 -27.00 25.14 70.17
N PHE A 17 -27.43 26.42 70.14
CA PHE A 17 -26.68 27.68 69.98
C PHE A 17 -26.28 28.21 68.58
N THR A 18 -27.16 29.10 68.10
CA THR A 18 -26.96 30.36 67.36
C THR A 18 -25.53 30.80 67.02
N LEU A 19 -25.30 31.05 65.72
CA LEU A 19 -24.58 32.24 65.25
C LEU A 19 -25.12 32.65 63.88
N LEU A 20 -25.68 33.85 63.80
CA LEU A 20 -26.18 34.47 62.58
C LEU A 20 -24.99 35.13 61.88
N THR A 21 -24.50 34.55 60.79
CA THR A 21 -23.61 35.22 59.84
C THR A 21 -24.21 35.16 58.44
N LEU A 22 -24.47 36.34 57.90
CA LEU A 22 -24.86 36.57 56.51
C LEU A 22 -23.76 36.04 55.59
N LEU A 23 -23.98 34.88 54.98
CA LEU A 23 -23.27 34.46 53.79
C LEU A 23 -24.18 34.72 52.60
N THR A 24 -23.86 35.77 51.86
CA THR A 24 -24.28 35.96 50.47
C THR A 24 -23.96 34.66 49.72
N GLY A 25 -24.99 33.88 49.40
CA GLY A 25 -24.87 32.73 48.52
C GLY A 25 -24.50 33.22 47.13
N CYS A 26 -23.20 33.23 46.83
CA CYS A 26 -22.72 33.25 45.46
C CYS A 26 -23.14 31.91 44.86
N SER A 27 -24.30 31.86 44.19
CA SER A 27 -24.63 30.73 43.33
C SER A 27 -23.72 30.83 42.13
N SER A 28 -22.56 30.17 42.17
CA SER A 28 -21.85 29.84 40.94
C SER A 28 -22.74 28.84 40.20
N GLU A 29 -23.65 29.33 39.36
CA GLU A 29 -24.18 28.53 38.27
C GLU A 29 -22.97 28.20 37.39
N GLU A 30 -22.50 26.95 37.46
CA GLU A 30 -21.57 26.43 36.46
C GLU A 30 -22.28 26.53 35.11
N GLU A 31 -21.76 27.39 34.23
CA GLU A 31 -22.08 27.38 32.81
C GLU A 31 -21.67 26.01 32.25
N ARG A 32 -22.61 25.05 32.30
CA ARG A 32 -22.47 23.79 31.58
C ARG A 32 -22.51 24.14 30.09
N TRP A 33 -21.34 24.12 29.46
CA TRP A 33 -21.17 24.21 28.01
C TRP A 33 -22.17 23.27 27.33
N THR A 34 -23.24 23.82 26.77
CA THR A 34 -24.09 23.08 25.85
C THR A 34 -23.39 23.09 24.51
N ASP A 35 -22.98 21.92 24.03
CA ASP A 35 -22.44 21.73 22.70
C ASP A 35 -23.54 22.07 21.68
N VAL A 36 -23.55 23.33 21.22
CA VAL A 36 -24.45 23.78 20.16
C VAL A 36 -23.83 23.30 18.87
N LYS A 37 -24.28 22.15 18.38
CA LYS A 37 -23.94 21.68 17.04
C LYS A 37 -24.43 22.70 16.01
N GLU A 38 -23.54 23.58 15.58
CA GLU A 38 -23.85 24.54 14.52
C GLU A 38 -24.35 23.79 13.28
N ALA A 39 -25.29 24.41 12.57
CA ALA A 39 -25.77 23.86 11.31
C ALA A 39 -24.57 23.72 10.35
N PRO A 40 -24.43 22.60 9.63
CA PRO A 40 -23.31 22.41 8.72
C PRO A 40 -23.32 23.51 7.66
N ILE A 41 -22.33 24.40 7.71
CA ILE A 41 -22.11 25.39 6.66
C ILE A 41 -21.63 24.62 5.44
N THR A 42 -22.47 24.57 4.41
CA THR A 42 -22.10 23.95 3.14
C THR A 42 -21.43 25.02 2.29
N GLU A 43 -20.11 24.98 2.20
CA GLU A 43 -19.36 25.86 1.29
C GLU A 43 -19.61 25.40 -0.15
N ILE A 44 -20.48 26.10 -0.89
CA ILE A 44 -20.69 25.84 -2.31
C ILE A 44 -19.53 26.51 -3.06
N VAL A 45 -18.51 25.73 -3.43
CA VAL A 45 -17.44 26.21 -4.33
C VAL A 45 -18.06 26.44 -5.70
N THR A 46 -18.42 27.69 -5.99
CA THR A 46 -18.91 28.10 -7.31
C THR A 46 -17.73 28.24 -8.27
N GLY A 47 -17.89 27.81 -9.53
CA GLY A 47 -16.85 27.99 -10.57
C GLY A 47 -15.77 26.89 -10.65
N LEU A 48 -16.02 25.67 -10.17
CA LEU A 48 -15.07 24.56 -10.34
C LEU A 48 -14.81 24.26 -11.83
N ASP A 49 -13.54 24.06 -12.18
CA ASP A 49 -13.08 23.79 -13.56
C ASP A 49 -13.89 22.67 -14.24
N ALA A 50 -14.50 22.92 -15.40
CA ALA A 50 -15.41 21.98 -16.08
C ALA A 50 -14.67 20.76 -16.67
N LYS A 51 -13.38 20.91 -16.96
CA LYS A 51 -12.45 19.85 -17.40
C LYS A 51 -11.75 19.16 -16.21
N ARG A 52 -12.34 19.21 -15.01
CA ARG A 52 -11.83 18.50 -13.84
C ARG A 52 -12.20 17.02 -13.86
N ILE A 53 -11.42 16.20 -13.15
CA ILE A 53 -11.85 14.87 -12.74
C ILE A 53 -12.45 14.98 -11.34
N ILE A 54 -13.65 14.43 -11.15
CA ILE A 54 -14.35 14.43 -9.85
C ILE A 54 -13.77 13.33 -8.97
N SER A 55 -13.66 12.12 -9.51
CA SER A 55 -13.06 10.99 -8.81
C SER A 55 -12.42 10.03 -9.78
N PHE A 56 -11.37 9.37 -9.31
CA PHE A 56 -10.74 8.23 -9.96
C PHE A 56 -10.65 7.11 -8.93
N ARG A 57 -11.12 5.92 -9.29
CA ARG A 57 -11.05 4.73 -8.43
C ARG A 57 -10.56 3.53 -9.21
N VAL A 58 -9.75 2.69 -8.57
CA VAL A 58 -9.37 1.37 -9.09
C VAL A 58 -10.42 0.35 -8.65
N THR A 59 -10.98 -0.42 -9.58
CA THR A 59 -12.16 -1.27 -9.35
C THR A 59 -11.90 -2.76 -9.27
N ASN A 60 -10.70 -3.24 -9.62
CA ASN A 60 -10.20 -4.52 -9.13
C ASN A 60 -9.55 -4.23 -7.76
N PRO A 61 -10.10 -4.67 -6.61
CA PRO A 61 -10.67 -6.01 -6.32
C PRO A 61 -12.21 -6.14 -6.41
N GLY A 62 -12.91 -5.04 -6.58
CA GLY A 62 -14.37 -4.97 -6.70
C GLY A 62 -14.85 -3.54 -6.46
N THR A 63 -16.06 -3.20 -6.91
CA THR A 63 -16.61 -1.83 -6.76
C THR A 63 -16.83 -1.42 -5.30
N THR A 64 -17.09 -2.38 -4.41
CA THR A 64 -17.30 -2.18 -2.97
C THR A 64 -16.00 -1.95 -2.19
N GLN A 65 -14.88 -2.40 -2.74
CA GLN A 65 -13.54 -2.31 -2.16
C GLN A 65 -12.62 -1.47 -3.05
N ALA A 66 -13.21 -0.59 -3.86
CA ALA A 66 -12.47 0.21 -4.82
C ALA A 66 -11.42 1.07 -4.11
N ILE A 67 -10.22 1.14 -4.69
CA ILE A 67 -9.14 1.95 -4.15
C ILE A 67 -9.35 3.37 -4.66
N HIS A 68 -9.63 4.30 -3.75
CA HIS A 68 -9.82 5.70 -4.09
C HIS A 68 -8.47 6.40 -4.28
N SER A 69 -8.32 7.10 -5.41
CA SER A 69 -7.09 7.81 -5.76
C SER A 69 -7.18 9.29 -5.39
N ALA A 70 -6.02 9.91 -5.17
CA ALA A 70 -5.93 11.35 -4.96
C ALA A 70 -5.94 12.08 -6.31
N VAL A 71 -6.97 12.87 -6.57
CA VAL A 71 -7.08 13.69 -7.80
C VAL A 71 -6.65 15.12 -7.48
N ASN A 72 -5.57 15.58 -8.10
CA ASN A 72 -5.12 16.96 -8.01
C ASN A 72 -5.46 17.71 -9.30
N ASN A 73 -6.55 18.49 -9.26
CA ASN A 73 -7.03 19.25 -10.42
C ASN A 73 -6.20 20.51 -10.73
N LEU A 74 -5.34 20.98 -9.82
CA LEU A 74 -4.43 22.09 -10.10
C LEU A 74 -3.19 21.61 -10.86
N LYS A 75 -2.57 20.53 -10.36
CA LYS A 75 -1.38 19.90 -10.97
C LYS A 75 -1.71 18.97 -12.14
N LYS A 76 -3.00 18.66 -12.35
CA LYS A 76 -3.50 17.69 -13.32
C LYS A 76 -2.82 16.32 -13.15
N THR A 77 -2.84 15.82 -11.92
CA THR A 77 -2.29 14.49 -11.58
C THR A 77 -3.30 13.63 -10.85
N ILE A 78 -3.21 12.33 -11.05
CA ILE A 78 -3.97 11.31 -10.31
C ILE A 78 -2.95 10.42 -9.63
N THR A 79 -2.99 10.31 -8.30
CA THR A 79 -2.09 9.44 -7.55
C THR A 79 -2.86 8.24 -7.03
N VAL A 80 -2.54 7.06 -7.55
CA VAL A 80 -3.06 5.78 -7.10
C VAL A 80 -2.11 5.22 -6.06
N TYR A 81 -2.55 5.09 -4.81
CA TYR A 81 -1.79 4.38 -3.78
C TYR A 81 -2.20 2.91 -3.81
N LEU A 82 -1.39 2.06 -4.42
CA LEU A 82 -1.71 0.65 -4.64
C LEU A 82 -1.11 -0.22 -3.53
N PRO A 83 -1.92 -0.86 -2.67
CA PRO A 83 -1.43 -1.85 -1.72
C PRO A 83 -0.75 -3.01 -2.45
N SER A 84 0.47 -3.35 -2.05
CA SER A 84 1.30 -4.31 -2.79
C SER A 84 0.78 -5.74 -2.76
N TYR A 85 0.00 -6.11 -1.74
CA TYR A 85 -0.57 -7.45 -1.60
C TYR A 85 -1.63 -7.79 -2.65
N TYR A 86 -2.10 -6.81 -3.45
CA TYR A 86 -2.98 -7.09 -4.59
C TYR A 86 -2.23 -7.67 -5.79
N GLU A 87 -0.92 -7.46 -5.88
CA GLU A 87 -0.05 -8.07 -6.90
C GLU A 87 -0.49 -7.79 -8.35
N TYR A 88 -1.21 -6.69 -8.55
CA TYR A 88 -1.74 -6.31 -9.86
C TYR A 88 -0.63 -5.91 -10.83
N GLN A 89 -0.77 -6.42 -12.05
CA GLN A 89 -0.04 -5.96 -13.24
C GLN A 89 -0.84 -4.90 -14.01
N TYR A 90 -2.16 -4.91 -13.86
CA TYR A 90 -3.10 -4.02 -14.54
C TYR A 90 -4.17 -3.51 -13.58
N LEU A 91 -4.59 -2.25 -13.75
CA LEU A 91 -5.65 -1.62 -12.97
C LEU A 91 -6.87 -1.41 -13.86
N GLU A 92 -8.04 -1.74 -13.33
CA GLU A 92 -9.33 -1.33 -13.88
C GLU A 92 -9.72 -0.02 -13.22
N ALA A 93 -10.10 0.99 -14.01
CA ALA A 93 -10.43 2.30 -13.49
C ALA A 93 -11.91 2.66 -13.71
N ALA A 94 -12.49 3.38 -12.75
CA ALA A 94 -13.73 4.10 -12.95
C ALA A 94 -13.50 5.58 -12.65
N ILE A 95 -13.94 6.43 -13.57
CA ILE A 95 -13.68 7.87 -13.56
C ILE A 95 -15.02 8.59 -13.58
N SER A 96 -15.22 9.53 -12.67
CA SER A 96 -16.39 10.40 -12.64
C SER A 96 -16.00 11.81 -13.09
N LEU A 97 -16.82 12.38 -13.96
CA LEU A 97 -16.59 13.66 -14.62
C LEU A 97 -17.78 14.59 -14.39
N PRO A 98 -17.59 15.91 -14.53
CA PRO A 98 -18.71 16.84 -14.63
C PRO A 98 -19.66 16.48 -15.79
N ALA A 99 -20.90 16.97 -15.71
CA ALA A 99 -21.87 16.79 -16.78
C ALA A 99 -21.32 17.31 -18.12
N ASN A 100 -21.58 16.56 -19.20
CA ASN A 100 -21.15 16.86 -20.56
C ASN A 100 -19.62 16.94 -20.78
N THR A 101 -18.81 16.46 -19.83
CA THR A 101 -17.36 16.30 -20.00
C THR A 101 -17.03 14.89 -20.47
N THR A 102 -16.16 14.76 -21.47
CA THR A 102 -15.68 13.47 -21.99
C THR A 102 -14.21 13.24 -21.59
N ILE A 103 -13.74 12.00 -21.74
CA ILE A 103 -12.36 11.61 -21.43
C ILE A 103 -11.82 10.64 -22.48
N SER A 104 -10.53 10.76 -22.81
CA SER A 104 -9.80 9.87 -23.71
C SER A 104 -8.41 9.55 -23.16
N PRO A 105 -7.95 8.28 -23.15
CA PRO A 105 -8.68 7.09 -23.55
C PRO A 105 -9.91 6.83 -22.67
N ALA A 106 -10.78 5.92 -23.10
CA ALA A 106 -11.94 5.56 -22.30
C ALA A 106 -11.47 4.82 -21.03
N ALA A 107 -12.16 5.03 -19.90
CA ALA A 107 -11.81 4.41 -18.61
C ALA A 107 -11.95 2.86 -18.59
N LYS A 108 -12.35 2.23 -19.70
CA LYS A 108 -12.45 0.77 -19.85
C LYS A 108 -11.10 0.11 -20.20
N GLU A 109 -10.12 0.91 -20.59
CA GLU A 109 -8.79 0.40 -20.90
C GLU A 109 -8.01 0.08 -19.61
N LEU A 110 -7.33 -1.06 -19.61
CA LEU A 110 -6.50 -1.48 -18.50
C LEU A 110 -5.26 -0.60 -18.39
N ILE A 111 -4.98 -0.13 -17.18
CA ILE A 111 -3.80 0.69 -16.89
C ILE A 111 -2.66 -0.22 -16.46
N PRO A 112 -1.55 -0.33 -17.22
CA PRO A 112 -0.41 -1.13 -16.80
C PRO A 112 0.30 -0.50 -15.60
N VAL A 113 0.54 -1.28 -14.56
CA VAL A 113 1.26 -0.85 -13.36
C VAL A 113 2.73 -0.55 -13.67
N PHE A 114 3.32 -1.27 -14.63
CA PHE A 114 4.72 -1.16 -15.05
C PHE A 114 4.91 -0.37 -16.34
N SER A 115 4.12 0.69 -16.56
CA SER A 115 4.21 1.46 -17.80
C SER A 115 5.56 2.18 -17.93
N LYS A 116 6.27 1.96 -19.05
CA LYS A 116 7.46 2.76 -19.40
C LYS A 116 7.11 4.16 -19.85
N THR A 117 5.89 4.35 -20.35
CA THR A 117 5.35 5.63 -20.79
C THR A 117 4.34 6.15 -19.77
N PRO A 118 4.29 7.47 -19.51
CA PRO A 118 3.27 8.03 -18.64
C PRO A 118 1.87 7.69 -19.14
N VAL A 119 1.03 7.15 -18.27
CA VAL A 119 -0.39 6.94 -18.56
C VAL A 119 -1.09 8.28 -18.40
N THR A 120 -1.79 8.73 -19.44
CA THR A 120 -2.47 10.02 -19.43
C THR A 120 -3.92 9.91 -19.85
N TYR A 121 -4.75 10.81 -19.32
CA TYR A 121 -6.14 11.00 -19.72
C TYR A 121 -6.38 12.45 -20.11
N THR A 122 -6.98 12.68 -21.27
CA THR A 122 -7.42 14.00 -21.72
C THR A 122 -8.91 14.15 -21.47
N THR A 123 -9.30 15.06 -20.59
CA THR A 123 -10.69 15.47 -20.41
C THR A 123 -11.04 16.60 -21.37
N LYS A 124 -12.24 16.59 -21.94
CA LYS A 124 -12.76 17.67 -22.79
C LYS A 124 -14.13 18.12 -22.28
N ALA A 125 -14.25 19.40 -21.91
CA ALA A 125 -15.50 20.00 -21.46
C ALA A 125 -16.42 20.34 -22.64
N ALA A 126 -17.68 20.69 -22.35
CA ALA A 126 -18.68 21.04 -23.35
C ALA A 126 -18.31 22.28 -24.19
N ASP A 127 -17.55 23.22 -23.62
CA ASP A 127 -17.02 24.41 -24.30
C ASP A 127 -15.82 24.11 -25.23
N GLY A 128 -15.38 22.84 -25.29
CA GLY A 128 -14.27 22.38 -26.10
C GLY A 128 -12.90 22.49 -25.43
N THR A 129 -12.80 23.10 -24.24
CA THR A 129 -11.53 23.20 -23.51
C THR A 129 -11.07 21.83 -22.99
N THR A 130 -9.75 21.64 -22.91
CA THR A 130 -9.15 20.36 -22.53
C THR A 130 -8.16 20.47 -21.39
N ALA A 131 -7.99 19.37 -20.65
CA ALA A 131 -6.91 19.17 -19.68
C ALA A 131 -6.38 17.75 -19.81
N VAL A 132 -5.06 17.61 -19.66
CA VAL A 132 -4.35 16.32 -19.66
C VAL A 132 -3.95 15.99 -18.23
N TYR A 133 -4.41 14.85 -17.73
CA TYR A 133 -4.07 14.31 -16.41
C TYR A 133 -3.06 13.19 -16.56
N THR A 134 -2.03 13.17 -15.72
CA THR A 134 -1.06 12.07 -15.62
C THR A 134 -1.41 11.17 -14.43
N VAL A 135 -1.47 9.85 -14.68
CA VAL A 135 -1.67 8.84 -13.64
C VAL A 135 -0.31 8.41 -13.10
N ASN A 136 -0.15 8.52 -11.77
CA ASN A 136 1.01 8.07 -11.02
C ASN A 136 0.58 6.92 -10.12
N VAL A 137 1.15 5.74 -10.32
CA VAL A 137 0.92 4.58 -9.46
C VAL A 137 2.04 4.52 -8.43
N VAL A 138 1.68 4.58 -7.15
CA VAL A 138 2.59 4.50 -6.02
C VAL A 138 2.32 3.19 -5.28
N ILE A 139 3.22 2.23 -5.47
CA ILE A 139 3.15 0.94 -4.79
C ILE A 139 3.44 1.12 -3.29
N GLN A 140 2.55 0.64 -2.45
CA GLN A 140 2.68 0.64 -0.99
C GLN A 140 3.33 -0.67 -0.53
N GLN A 141 4.55 -0.94 -0.98
CA GLN A 141 5.34 -2.09 -0.53
C GLN A 141 6.35 -1.63 0.54
N PRO A 142 6.43 -2.31 1.70
CA PRO A 142 7.51 -2.08 2.64
C PRO A 142 8.88 -2.42 2.04
N LYS A 143 9.96 -1.95 2.67
CA LYS A 143 11.32 -2.23 2.20
C LYS A 143 11.55 -3.73 2.06
N LEU A 144 12.06 -4.13 0.89
CA LEU A 144 12.48 -5.49 0.62
C LEU A 144 13.75 -5.83 1.40
N VAL A 145 13.76 -6.99 2.08
CA VAL A 145 14.92 -7.50 2.81
C VAL A 145 15.20 -8.91 2.34
N VAL A 146 16.43 -9.17 1.91
CA VAL A 146 16.89 -10.50 1.51
C VAL A 146 17.97 -10.94 2.48
N ASN A 147 17.86 -12.15 3.02
CA ASN A 147 18.85 -12.71 3.94
C ASN A 147 20.04 -13.23 3.16
N GLU A 148 21.25 -12.94 3.62
CA GLU A 148 22.48 -13.44 3.00
C GLU A 148 22.52 -14.97 2.97
N VAL A 149 23.02 -15.53 1.86
CA VAL A 149 23.35 -16.96 1.75
C VAL A 149 24.80 -17.25 2.13
N SER A 150 25.65 -16.23 2.04
CA SER A 150 27.06 -16.26 2.41
C SER A 150 27.33 -15.36 3.61
N SER A 151 28.55 -15.42 4.14
CA SER A 151 29.00 -14.58 5.25
C SER A 151 30.31 -13.85 4.89
N PRO A 152 30.82 -12.94 5.75
CA PRO A 152 32.12 -12.31 5.50
C PRO A 152 33.29 -13.30 5.40
N THR A 153 33.16 -14.50 5.96
CA THR A 153 34.24 -15.49 6.07
C THR A 153 33.98 -16.78 5.32
N GLU A 154 32.77 -16.98 4.81
CA GLU A 154 32.35 -18.21 4.15
C GLU A 154 31.51 -17.89 2.92
N THR A 155 31.97 -18.35 1.76
CA THR A 155 31.26 -18.25 0.48
C THR A 155 30.41 -19.50 0.29
N PHE A 156 29.10 -19.32 0.19
CA PHE A 156 28.19 -20.39 -0.20
C PHE A 156 28.44 -20.79 -1.65
N SER A 157 28.59 -22.09 -1.91
CA SER A 157 28.75 -22.65 -3.25
C SER A 157 27.50 -23.44 -3.64
N ILE A 158 27.03 -23.25 -4.87
CA ILE A 158 25.82 -23.91 -5.38
C ILE A 158 26.01 -24.40 -6.82
N SER A 159 25.46 -25.58 -7.09
CA SER A 159 25.31 -26.09 -8.45
C SER A 159 24.09 -25.48 -9.11
N THR A 160 24.20 -25.14 -10.39
CA THR A 160 23.09 -24.65 -11.21
C THR A 160 21.95 -25.67 -11.34
N ASP A 161 22.21 -26.95 -11.07
CA ASP A 161 21.19 -28.02 -11.05
C ASP A 161 20.41 -28.10 -9.74
N SER A 162 20.83 -27.36 -8.70
CA SER A 162 20.21 -27.40 -7.38
C SER A 162 19.24 -26.24 -7.16
N PRO A 163 18.11 -26.45 -6.47
CA PRO A 163 17.26 -25.36 -6.04
C PRO A 163 17.96 -24.52 -4.97
N LEU A 164 17.69 -23.22 -4.99
CA LEU A 164 18.15 -22.25 -4.01
C LEU A 164 16.96 -21.75 -3.19
N THR A 165 17.07 -21.86 -1.86
CA THR A 165 16.09 -21.26 -0.96
C THR A 165 16.48 -19.83 -0.66
N VAL A 166 15.65 -18.87 -1.06
CA VAL A 166 15.83 -17.45 -0.74
C VAL A 166 14.86 -17.07 0.38
N LYS A 167 15.41 -16.50 1.46
CA LYS A 167 14.66 -16.05 2.65
C LYS A 167 14.74 -14.55 2.80
N GLY A 168 13.76 -13.97 3.48
CA GLY A 168 13.75 -12.53 3.73
C GLY A 168 12.42 -12.02 4.27
N GLN A 169 12.16 -10.73 4.03
CA GLN A 169 10.95 -10.05 4.48
C GLN A 169 10.32 -9.25 3.35
N ASN A 170 8.99 -9.12 3.42
CA ASN A 170 8.17 -8.32 2.49
C ASN A 170 8.24 -8.80 1.03
N PHE A 171 8.45 -10.10 0.84
CA PHE A 171 8.33 -10.75 -0.45
C PHE A 171 6.86 -10.83 -0.85
N LEU A 172 6.55 -10.57 -2.11
CA LEU A 172 5.21 -10.80 -2.63
C LEU A 172 5.15 -12.18 -3.28
N PRO A 173 4.12 -13.00 -3.00
CA PRO A 173 3.93 -14.35 -3.51
C PRO A 173 3.58 -14.45 -5.01
N SER A 174 4.03 -13.51 -5.84
CA SER A 174 3.76 -13.50 -7.27
C SER A 174 5.05 -13.28 -8.08
N TYR A 175 5.34 -14.24 -8.96
CA TYR A 175 6.49 -14.19 -9.87
C TYR A 175 6.40 -13.07 -10.93
N GLU A 176 5.18 -12.59 -11.18
CA GLU A 176 4.93 -11.49 -12.11
C GLU A 176 5.52 -10.17 -11.60
N VAL A 177 5.49 -9.99 -10.27
CA VAL A 177 5.92 -8.76 -9.60
C VAL A 177 7.19 -8.94 -8.76
N THR A 178 7.53 -10.14 -8.31
CA THR A 178 8.75 -10.50 -7.56
C THR A 178 9.66 -11.41 -8.39
N LYS A 179 10.87 -10.96 -8.69
CA LYS A 179 11.85 -11.68 -9.51
C LYS A 179 13.19 -11.75 -8.80
N VAL A 180 13.90 -12.87 -8.96
CA VAL A 180 15.27 -13.02 -8.47
C VAL A 180 16.21 -13.13 -9.66
N PHE A 181 17.30 -12.38 -9.59
CA PHE A 181 18.34 -12.33 -10.58
C PHE A 181 19.67 -12.72 -9.96
N VAL A 182 20.48 -13.41 -10.74
CA VAL A 182 21.91 -13.55 -10.49
C VAL A 182 22.61 -12.39 -11.18
N VAL A 183 23.41 -11.64 -10.42
CA VAL A 183 24.14 -10.46 -10.92
C VAL A 183 25.64 -10.61 -10.74
N ASP A 184 26.43 -9.95 -11.58
CA ASP A 184 27.87 -9.84 -11.39
C ASP A 184 28.23 -8.77 -10.34
N ALA A 185 29.53 -8.60 -10.07
CA ALA A 185 30.05 -7.62 -9.12
C ALA A 185 29.70 -6.16 -9.45
N GLN A 186 29.32 -5.87 -10.71
CA GLN A 186 28.88 -4.56 -11.16
C GLN A 186 27.36 -4.39 -11.08
N GLY A 187 26.63 -5.44 -10.66
CA GLY A 187 25.17 -5.45 -10.59
C GLY A 187 24.48 -5.75 -11.92
N ASN A 188 25.21 -6.19 -12.95
CA ASN A 188 24.59 -6.56 -14.22
C ASN A 188 23.87 -7.91 -14.08
N LYS A 189 22.58 -7.94 -14.45
CA LYS A 189 21.77 -9.17 -14.51
C LYS A 189 22.37 -10.15 -15.53
N LYS A 190 22.84 -11.30 -15.04
CA LYS A 190 23.34 -12.42 -15.86
C LYS A 190 22.31 -13.50 -16.07
N TRP A 191 21.45 -13.70 -15.08
CA TRP A 191 20.42 -14.73 -15.12
C TRP A 191 19.19 -14.29 -14.33
N GLN A 192 18.00 -14.68 -14.79
CA GLN A 192 16.77 -14.57 -14.01
C GLN A 192 16.40 -15.97 -13.54
N MET A 193 16.40 -16.17 -12.23
CA MET A 193 15.99 -17.45 -11.65
C MET A 193 14.49 -17.65 -11.81
N LYS A 194 14.08 -18.91 -11.99
CA LYS A 194 12.68 -19.31 -12.05
C LYS A 194 12.21 -19.66 -10.65
N GLN A 195 11.01 -19.20 -10.28
CA GLN A 195 10.38 -19.67 -9.06
C GLN A 195 9.95 -21.13 -9.25
N TYR A 196 10.37 -22.01 -8.34
CA TYR A 196 10.16 -23.46 -8.42
C TYR A 196 8.79 -23.90 -7.90
N ASN A 197 8.29 -23.25 -6.85
CA ASN A 197 7.01 -23.55 -6.23
C ASN A 197 5.92 -22.57 -6.67
N GLU A 198 4.68 -23.04 -6.88
CA GLU A 198 3.53 -22.15 -7.08
C GLU A 198 3.29 -21.36 -5.78
N GLY A 199 3.55 -20.05 -5.81
CA GLY A 199 3.37 -19.15 -4.66
C GLY A 199 4.50 -19.18 -3.62
N LEU A 200 4.39 -18.32 -2.61
CA LEU A 200 5.30 -18.24 -1.47
C LEU A 200 4.80 -19.19 -0.38
N ASP A 201 5.68 -19.96 0.25
CA ASP A 201 5.30 -20.69 1.47
C ASP A 201 5.12 -19.66 2.60
N ILE A 202 3.87 -19.28 2.85
CA ILE A 202 3.48 -18.30 3.87
C ILE A 202 3.78 -18.78 5.30
N GLY A 203 3.98 -20.09 5.52
CA GLY A 203 4.35 -20.63 6.82
C GLY A 203 5.82 -20.43 7.16
N SER A 204 6.67 -20.28 6.15
CA SER A 204 8.12 -20.34 6.30
C SER A 204 8.87 -19.13 5.70
N PHE A 205 8.15 -18.21 5.04
CA PHE A 205 8.66 -16.99 4.38
C PHE A 205 9.90 -17.25 3.51
N TYR A 206 9.88 -18.36 2.77
CA TYR A 206 10.88 -18.66 1.76
C TYR A 206 10.24 -18.89 0.41
N VAL A 207 11.04 -18.63 -0.63
CA VAL A 207 10.73 -18.99 -2.02
C VAL A 207 11.87 -19.87 -2.51
N MET A 208 11.53 -20.98 -3.15
CA MET A 208 12.51 -21.82 -3.82
C MET A 208 12.66 -21.35 -5.26
N TYR A 209 13.90 -21.13 -5.67
CA TYR A 209 14.24 -20.77 -7.03
C TYR A 209 15.10 -21.86 -7.66
N VAL A 210 14.90 -22.11 -8.94
CA VAL A 210 15.77 -22.96 -9.76
C VAL A 210 16.45 -22.12 -10.83
N PHE A 211 17.65 -22.52 -11.23
CA PHE A 211 18.31 -21.87 -12.35
C PHE A 211 17.69 -22.29 -13.69
N ALA A 212 17.19 -23.52 -13.82
CA ALA A 212 16.54 -24.01 -15.03
C ALA A 212 15.21 -24.73 -14.73
N ASP A 213 14.22 -24.58 -15.62
CA ASP A 213 12.94 -25.29 -15.61
C ASP A 213 12.90 -26.47 -16.61
N ALA A 214 13.92 -26.60 -17.46
CA ALA A 214 14.07 -27.68 -18.43
C ALA A 214 15.52 -28.18 -18.47
N ALA A 215 15.70 -29.48 -18.72
CA ALA A 215 17.00 -30.16 -18.70
C ALA A 215 18.03 -29.61 -19.71
N ASN A 216 17.62 -28.79 -20.68
CA ASN A 216 18.49 -28.26 -21.75
C ASN A 216 18.61 -26.73 -21.74
N THR A 217 18.18 -26.06 -20.67
CA THR A 217 18.32 -24.60 -20.58
C THR A 217 19.78 -24.23 -20.37
N THR A 218 20.40 -23.54 -21.33
CA THR A 218 21.77 -23.05 -21.20
C THR A 218 21.83 -21.87 -20.22
N ILE A 219 22.52 -22.07 -19.12
CA ILE A 219 22.75 -21.05 -18.09
C ILE A 219 24.11 -20.39 -18.37
N PRO A 220 24.18 -19.07 -18.59
CA PRO A 220 25.42 -18.36 -18.97
C PRO A 220 26.31 -18.01 -17.76
N LEU A 221 26.13 -18.69 -16.63
CA LEU A 221 26.94 -18.49 -15.43
C LEU A 221 28.19 -19.37 -15.53
N GLN A 222 29.33 -18.85 -15.08
CA GLN A 222 30.60 -19.56 -15.15
C GLN A 222 30.89 -20.26 -13.82
N PRO A 223 31.45 -21.48 -13.84
CA PRO A 223 31.95 -22.13 -12.63
C PRO A 223 33.07 -21.31 -11.99
N ASP A 224 33.26 -21.51 -10.69
CA ASP A 224 34.27 -20.85 -9.85
C ASP A 224 34.22 -19.30 -9.88
N THR A 225 33.07 -18.75 -10.27
CA THR A 225 32.85 -17.32 -10.39
C THR A 225 31.89 -16.84 -9.30
N ASP A 226 32.22 -15.68 -8.72
CA ASP A 226 31.41 -15.03 -7.69
C ASP A 226 30.25 -14.24 -8.31
N TYR A 227 29.07 -14.47 -7.76
CA TYR A 227 27.83 -13.79 -8.14
C TYR A 227 27.04 -13.35 -6.91
N TRP A 228 26.07 -12.45 -7.10
CA TRP A 228 25.16 -11.99 -6.04
C TRP A 228 23.72 -12.27 -6.43
N LEU A 229 22.88 -12.50 -5.44
CA LEU A 229 21.44 -12.51 -5.64
C LEU A 229 20.89 -11.10 -5.51
N MET A 230 20.12 -10.69 -6.51
CA MET A 230 19.33 -9.48 -6.49
C MET A 230 17.86 -9.86 -6.59
N MET A 231 17.05 -9.40 -5.65
CA MET A 231 15.60 -9.51 -5.72
C MET A 231 15.00 -8.18 -6.12
N GLU A 232 14.14 -8.21 -7.14
CA GLU A 232 13.29 -7.10 -7.53
C GLU A 232 11.85 -7.42 -7.17
N SER A 233 11.15 -6.46 -6.57
CA SER A 233 9.72 -6.56 -6.31
C SER A 233 9.08 -5.21 -6.63
N TYR A 234 8.16 -5.19 -7.58
CA TYR A 234 7.63 -3.95 -8.17
C TYR A 234 8.75 -2.98 -8.60
N ASN A 235 8.87 -1.83 -7.94
CA ASN A 235 9.89 -0.80 -8.17
C ASN A 235 11.00 -0.82 -7.11
N LEU A 236 11.00 -1.82 -6.22
CA LEU A 236 12.04 -2.05 -5.23
C LEU A 236 13.05 -3.06 -5.75
N SER A 237 14.31 -2.87 -5.38
CA SER A 237 15.38 -3.83 -5.62
C SER A 237 16.29 -3.90 -4.39
N THR A 238 16.77 -5.10 -4.09
CA THR A 238 17.80 -5.32 -3.07
C THR A 238 18.76 -6.42 -3.53
N THR A 239 20.05 -6.19 -3.31
CA THR A 239 21.11 -7.14 -3.63
C THR A 239 21.78 -7.56 -2.34
N MET A 240 22.09 -8.85 -2.23
CA MET A 240 22.93 -9.38 -1.16
C MET A 240 24.28 -8.67 -1.13
N LYS A 241 24.92 -8.65 0.04
CA LYS A 241 26.24 -8.06 0.23
C LYS A 241 27.35 -9.05 -0.14
N TYR A 242 27.19 -10.32 0.24
CA TYR A 242 28.22 -11.34 0.07
C TYR A 242 27.94 -12.18 -1.19
N PRO A 243 28.98 -12.53 -1.97
CA PRO A 243 28.79 -13.36 -3.15
C PRO A 243 28.50 -14.81 -2.76
N PHE A 244 27.88 -15.53 -3.67
CA PHE A 244 27.89 -16.99 -3.73
C PHE A 244 28.65 -17.44 -4.98
N ARG A 245 29.08 -18.71 -5.02
CA ARG A 245 29.89 -19.26 -6.10
C ARG A 245 29.17 -20.38 -6.83
N ILE A 246 29.24 -20.36 -8.16
CA ILE A 246 28.72 -21.45 -9.01
C ILE A 246 29.75 -22.57 -9.12
N THR A 247 29.31 -23.82 -9.02
CA THR A 247 30.21 -25.00 -9.12
C THR A 247 30.24 -25.66 -10.49
N ASN A 248 29.25 -25.43 -11.35
CA ASN A 248 29.12 -26.05 -12.68
C ASN A 248 28.46 -25.13 -13.71
#